data_AF-A0AAJ2NTM9-F1
#
_entry.id   AF-A0AAJ2NTM9-F1
#
_cell.length_a   1.000
_cell.length_b   1.000
_cell.length_c   1.000
_cell.angle_alpha   90.00
_cell.angle_beta   90.00
_cell.angle_gamma   90.00
#
_symmetry.space_group_name_H-M   'P 1'
#
loop_
_entity.id
_entity.type
_entity.pdbx_description
1 polymer ?
#
loop_
_entity_poly.entity_id
_entity_poly.type
_entity_poly.pdbx_seq_one_letter_code
_entity_poly.pdbx_strand_id
1 'polypeptide(L)' 'MTQQENNTLPPKTCTIERLVTIEKDVKKVLAGEKTATRRNGRYADPGEVMTLDG' A
#
# COMPACT_ATOMS: atom_id res chain seq x y z
N MET A 1 -21.37 7.15 25.72
CA MET A 1 -22.01 7.10 24.38
C MET A 1 -21.73 8.42 23.66
N THR A 2 -21.53 8.34 22.34
CA THR A 2 -21.22 9.41 21.36
C THR A 2 -19.71 9.73 21.28
N GLN A 3 -19.00 9.67 20.14
CA GLN A 3 -19.39 9.88 18.73
C GLN A 3 -18.57 8.96 17.79
N GLN A 4 -19.25 8.22 16.92
CA GLN A 4 -18.69 7.71 15.66
C GLN A 4 -19.01 8.75 14.58
N GLU A 5 -18.01 9.26 13.85
CA GLU A 5 -18.14 9.72 12.45
C GLU A 5 -16.80 10.27 11.90
N ASN A 6 -16.36 9.71 10.77
CA ASN A 6 -15.25 10.12 9.88
C ASN A 6 -13.78 9.94 10.35
N ASN A 7 -13.38 8.72 10.67
CA ASN A 7 -11.97 8.30 10.51
C ASN A 7 -11.65 7.99 9.03
N THR A 8 -12.13 8.84 8.12
CA THR A 8 -11.89 8.69 6.68
C THR A 8 -10.46 9.15 6.43
N LEU A 9 -9.53 8.21 6.50
CA LEU A 9 -8.19 8.35 5.95
C LEU A 9 -8.31 9.04 4.57
N PRO A 10 -7.34 9.90 4.19
CA PRO A 10 -7.42 10.66 2.95
C PRO A 10 -7.70 9.74 1.75
N PRO A 11 -8.44 10.22 0.73
CA PRO A 11 -8.84 9.39 -0.39
C PRO A 11 -7.61 8.74 -1.03
N LYS A 12 -7.77 7.49 -1.50
CA LYS A 12 -6.69 6.82 -2.23
C LYS A 12 -6.39 7.63 -3.48
N THR A 13 -5.11 7.99 -3.62
CA THR A 13 -4.62 8.69 -4.80
C THR A 13 -4.24 7.72 -5.91
N CYS A 14 -4.01 6.45 -5.55
CA CYS A 14 -3.68 5.36 -6.47
C CYS A 14 -4.07 3.99 -5.88
N THR A 15 -4.00 2.95 -6.70
CA THR A 15 -4.22 1.55 -6.33
C THR A 15 -2.98 0.94 -5.67
N ILE A 16 -3.18 -0.11 -4.87
CA ILE A 16 -2.09 -0.82 -4.16
C ILE A 16 -1.10 -1.47 -5.13
N GLU A 17 -1.54 -1.88 -6.31
CA GLU A 17 -0.71 -2.42 -7.38
C GLU A 17 0.39 -1.45 -7.83
N ARG A 18 0.16 -0.13 -7.66
CA ARG A 18 1.13 0.91 -7.99
C ARG A 18 2.05 1.29 -6.83
N LEU A 19 1.92 0.63 -5.67
CA LEU A 19 2.76 0.88 -4.49
C LEU A 19 4.21 0.50 -4.79
N VAL A 20 4.43 -0.71 -5.35
CA VAL A 20 5.75 -1.28 -5.67
C VAL A 20 5.81 -1.64 -7.15
N THR A 21 6.30 -0.71 -7.98
CA THR A 21 6.36 -0.87 -9.45
C THR A 21 7.77 -1.02 -10.01
N ILE A 22 8.80 -0.79 -9.18
CA ILE A 22 10.19 -0.91 -9.61
C ILE A 22 10.57 -2.40 -9.49
N GLU A 23 10.95 -3.05 -10.59
CA GLU A 23 11.30 -4.48 -10.59
C GLU A 23 12.32 -4.87 -9.51
N LYS A 24 13.32 -4.01 -9.28
CA LYS A 24 14.31 -4.22 -8.21
C LYS A 24 13.67 -4.25 -6.83
N ASP A 25 12.67 -3.40 -6.59
CA ASP A 25 11.93 -3.39 -5.33
C ASP A 25 10.97 -4.58 -5.23
N VAL A 26 10.32 -4.96 -6.34
CA VAL A 26 9.46 -6.17 -6.41
C VAL A 26 10.26 -7.39 -5.97
N LYS A 27 11.44 -7.62 -6.56
CA LYS A 27 12.32 -8.74 -6.19
C LYS A 27 12.71 -8.71 -4.71
N LYS A 28 13.00 -7.53 -4.15
CA LYS A 28 13.32 -7.38 -2.72
C LYS A 28 12.13 -7.65 -1.81
N VAL A 29 10.93 -7.25 -2.21
CA VAL A 29 9.71 -7.55 -1.44
C VAL A 29 9.42 -9.06 -1.47
N LEU A 30 9.54 -9.68 -2.65
CA LEU A 30 9.38 -11.13 -2.82
C LEU A 30 10.45 -11.94 -2.04
N ALA A 31 11.67 -11.43 -1.97
CA ALA A 31 12.75 -12.02 -1.17
C ALA A 31 12.62 -11.75 0.35
N GLY A 32 11.66 -10.91 0.77
CA GLY A 32 11.48 -10.51 2.17
C GLY A 32 12.51 -9.48 2.68
N GLU A 33 13.37 -8.96 1.81
CA GLU A 33 14.38 -7.95 2.17
C GLU A 33 13.78 -6.54 2.31
N LYS A 34 12.68 -6.25 1.60
CA LYS A 34 11.99 -4.95 1.64
C LYS A 34 10.58 -5.12 2.20
N THR A 35 10.36 -4.66 3.42
CA THR A 35 9.08 -4.75 4.13
C THR A 35 8.33 -3.42 4.20
N ALA A 36 8.96 -2.31 3.77
CA ALA A 36 8.36 -0.98 3.79
C ALA A 36 8.66 -0.19 2.49
N THR A 37 7.65 0.51 1.99
CA THR A 37 7.73 1.41 0.83
C THR A 37 6.98 2.70 1.13
N ARG A 38 7.56 3.85 0.75
CA ARG A 38 6.94 5.16 0.88
C ARG A 38 6.62 5.74 -0.51
N ARG A 39 5.42 6.29 -0.66
CA ARG A 39 4.97 7.05 -1.83
C ARG A 39 4.25 8.32 -1.40
N ASN A 40 4.13 9.29 -2.33
CA ASN A 40 3.37 10.50 -2.09
C ASN A 40 1.88 10.21 -2.30
N GLY A 41 1.13 10.07 -1.21
CA GLY A 41 -0.29 9.75 -1.20
C GLY A 41 -0.60 8.38 -0.60
N ARG A 42 -1.89 8.04 -0.56
CA ARG A 42 -2.38 6.78 -0.01
C ARG A 42 -2.63 5.80 -1.16
N TYR A 43 -1.90 4.70 -1.13
CA TYR A 43 -1.94 3.65 -2.17
C TYR A 43 -2.60 2.37 -1.65
N ALA A 44 -2.57 2.13 -0.35
CA ALA A 44 -2.98 0.89 0.27
C ALA A 44 -3.70 1.14 1.59
N ASP A 45 -4.56 0.21 1.96
CA ASP A 45 -5.20 0.14 3.28
C ASP A 45 -4.70 -1.06 4.08
N PRO A 46 -4.72 -0.98 5.42
CA PRO A 46 -4.46 -2.14 6.26
C PRO A 46 -5.41 -3.31 5.90
N GLY A 47 -4.84 -4.48 5.66
CA GLY A 47 -5.59 -5.69 5.27
C GLY A 47 -5.81 -5.87 3.76
N GLU A 48 -5.38 -4.92 2.93
CA GLU A 48 -5.43 -5.05 1.47
C GLU A 48 -4.34 -6.01 0.97
N VAL A 49 -4.69 -6.86 0.00
CA VAL A 49 -3.77 -7.82 -0.63
C VAL A 49 -3.37 -7.29 -1.99
N MET A 50 -2.07 -7.36 -2.30
CA MET A 50 -1.56 -7.08 -3.64
C MET A 50 -0.82 -8.30 -4.19
N THR A 51 -0.96 -8.51 -5.49
CA THR A 51 -0.17 -9.50 -6.22
C THR A 51 1.03 -8.79 -6.83
N LEU A 52 2.22 -9.26 -6.49
CA LEU A 52 3.47 -8.81 -7.09
C LEU A 52 3.93 -9.89 -8.07
N ASP A 53 4.27 -9.49 -9.29
CA ASP A 53 4.82 -10.38 -10.33
C ASP A 53 3.82 -11.48 -10.76
N GLY A 54 2.69 -11.04 -11.36
CA GLY A 54 1.51 -11.86 -11.65
C GLY A 54 1.78 -13.21 -12.32
#